data_AF-A0A5K1ILW9-F1
#
_entry.id   AF-A0A5K1ILW9-F1
#
_cell.length_a   1.000
_cell.length_b   1.000
_cell.length_c   1.000
_cell.angle_alpha   90.00
_cell.angle_beta   90.00
_cell.angle_gamma   90.00
#
_symmetry.space_group_name_H-M   'P 1'
#
loop_
_entity.id
_entity.type
_entity.pdbx_description
1 polymer ?
#
loop_
_entity_poly.entity_id
_entity_poly.type
_entity_poly.pdbx_seq_one_letter_code
_entity_poly.pdbx_strand_id
1 'polypeptide(L)'
;MGFTILGTGSALPERSVSNDELSEFLDTSDEWIFTRTGIKSRHVCTTESLDDLAVAASERALQVSGIDASQLDLIVCSTTTGDHLVPAEACAVAERLGATCPAFDVSAACAGFVFALDVAEGYIARSRAERVLVVAAEQMTRALDWTDRATCVLFGDGAGAAVIGAGGDNPLAVELSTAPDVETLRVPGLVGTSPFKASADSESVLSMNGRRVFKFGVNAICDTVHKLVSDAGISVEDIDHFVFHQANERILSQAVKRLGVPDERVVRTLRQTGNISSACIPFALDRLARTDALNTGDTIALVGFGAGLDIGGYLLRWK
;
A
#
# COMPACT_ATOMS: atom_id res chain seq x y z
N MET A 1 -8.89 -23.12 3.65
CA MET A 1 -8.90 -22.66 5.05
C MET A 1 -8.85 -21.15 5.02
N GLY A 2 -9.57 -20.46 5.91
CA GLY A 2 -9.41 -19.02 6.07
C GLY A 2 -8.09 -18.66 6.73
N PHE A 3 -7.85 -17.37 6.98
CA PHE A 3 -6.68 -16.86 7.67
C PHE A 3 -7.04 -15.90 8.80
N THR A 4 -6.03 -15.52 9.58
CA THR A 4 -6.08 -14.46 10.60
C THR A 4 -4.83 -13.60 10.45
N ILE A 5 -4.96 -12.29 10.66
CA ILE A 5 -3.79 -11.41 10.80
C ILE A 5 -3.24 -11.61 12.20
N LEU A 6 -2.00 -12.10 12.32
CA LEU A 6 -1.34 -12.39 13.59
C LEU A 6 -0.53 -11.20 14.11
N GLY A 7 -0.04 -10.36 13.22
CA GLY A 7 0.73 -9.18 13.58
C GLY A 7 0.86 -8.21 12.42
N THR A 8 1.02 -6.94 12.77
CA THR A 8 1.25 -5.85 11.80
C THR A 8 2.48 -5.05 12.21
N GLY A 9 3.13 -4.44 11.23
CA GLY A 9 4.31 -3.64 11.41
C GLY A 9 4.44 -2.61 10.30
N SER A 10 5.10 -1.50 10.60
CA SER A 10 5.34 -0.44 9.61
C SER A 10 6.65 0.28 9.88
N ALA A 11 7.23 0.89 8.85
CA ALA A 11 8.44 1.68 8.92
C ALA A 11 8.39 2.89 7.97
N LEU A 12 8.97 4.01 8.39
CA LEU A 12 9.17 5.21 7.58
C LEU A 12 10.64 5.63 7.68
N PRO A 13 11.18 6.29 6.66
CA PRO A 13 12.46 6.99 6.76
C PRO A 13 12.48 7.98 7.93
N GLU A 14 13.66 8.27 8.48
CA GLU A 14 13.81 9.26 9.55
C GLU A 14 13.45 10.67 9.07
N ARG A 15 13.84 11.00 7.83
CA ARG A 15 13.66 12.33 7.28
C ARG A 15 12.21 12.59 6.86
N SER A 16 11.54 13.46 7.60
CA SER A 16 10.24 14.03 7.22
C SER A 16 10.43 15.40 6.55
N VAL A 17 9.94 15.57 5.32
CA VAL A 17 10.01 16.79 4.50
C VAL A 17 8.67 17.51 4.53
N SER A 18 8.66 18.75 5.00
CA SER A 18 7.47 19.60 5.03
C SER A 18 7.14 20.22 3.67
N ASN A 19 5.94 20.76 3.52
CA ASN A 19 5.58 21.53 2.32
C ASN A 19 6.39 22.82 2.17
N ASP A 20 6.79 23.43 3.28
CA ASP A 20 7.58 24.67 3.26
C ASP A 20 8.97 24.42 2.66
N GLU A 21 9.60 23.30 3.00
CA GLU A 21 10.88 22.88 2.42
C GLU A 21 10.77 22.59 0.92
N LEU A 22 9.67 22.01 0.45
CA LEU A 22 9.43 21.86 -0.99
C LEU A 22 9.33 23.21 -1.71
N SER A 23 8.84 24.24 -1.02
CA SER A 23 8.67 25.58 -1.57
C SER A 23 9.98 26.34 -1.72
N GLU A 24 11.10 25.83 -1.18
CA GLU A 24 12.43 26.41 -1.35
C GLU A 24 12.97 26.25 -2.79
N PHE A 25 12.51 25.23 -3.51
CA PHE A 25 12.97 24.93 -4.87
C PHE A 25 11.86 24.70 -5.90
N LEU A 26 10.60 24.57 -5.47
CA LEU A 26 9.42 24.50 -6.35
C LEU A 26 8.59 25.78 -6.26
N ASP A 27 7.99 26.18 -7.38
CA ASP A 27 6.91 27.18 -7.39
C ASP A 27 5.64 26.59 -6.74
N THR A 28 5.59 26.55 -5.41
CA THR A 28 4.48 25.99 -4.63
C THR A 28 4.38 26.65 -3.25
N SER A 29 3.42 26.20 -2.44
CA SER A 29 3.29 26.62 -1.04
C SER A 29 2.61 25.52 -0.21
N ASP A 30 2.75 25.57 1.11
CA ASP A 30 1.97 24.71 2.02
C ASP A 30 0.47 24.86 1.80
N GLU A 31 -0.03 26.08 1.64
CA GLU A 31 -1.44 26.33 1.35
C GLU A 31 -1.88 25.63 0.05
N TRP A 32 -1.08 25.75 -1.02
CA TRP A 32 -1.39 25.15 -2.30
C TRP A 32 -1.44 23.62 -2.23
N ILE A 33 -0.42 23.01 -1.60
CA ILE A 33 -0.32 21.55 -1.48
C ILE A 33 -1.43 21.04 -0.56
N PHE A 34 -1.57 21.61 0.63
CA PHE A 34 -2.52 21.13 1.64
C PHE A 34 -3.96 21.22 1.16
N THR A 35 -4.40 22.34 0.58
CA THR A 35 -5.78 22.48 0.10
C THR A 35 -6.12 21.54 -1.07
N ARG A 36 -5.11 21.11 -1.84
CA ARG A 36 -5.30 20.21 -2.99
C ARG A 36 -5.11 18.74 -2.66
N THR A 37 -4.45 18.41 -1.57
CA THR A 37 -4.01 17.03 -1.30
C THR A 37 -4.26 16.55 0.12
N GLY A 38 -4.37 17.47 1.09
CA GLY A 38 -4.38 17.19 2.53
C GLY A 38 -3.01 16.86 3.13
N ILE A 39 -1.95 16.84 2.33
CA ILE A 39 -0.59 16.48 2.76
C ILE A 39 0.08 17.69 3.42
N LYS A 40 0.70 17.49 4.59
CA LYS A 40 1.54 18.49 5.29
C LYS A 40 3.01 18.13 5.25
N SER A 41 3.32 16.85 5.29
CA SER A 41 4.67 16.32 5.20
C SER A 41 4.68 14.96 4.50
N ARG A 42 5.85 14.54 4.06
CA ARG A 42 6.14 13.19 3.58
C ARG A 42 7.48 12.72 4.11
N HIS A 43 7.64 11.41 4.29
CA HIS A 43 8.94 10.85 4.63
C HIS A 43 9.71 10.52 3.35
N VAL A 44 11.02 10.75 3.36
CA VAL A 44 11.90 10.56 2.20
C VAL A 44 13.16 9.83 2.64
N CYS A 45 13.52 8.73 1.96
CA CYS A 45 14.79 8.04 2.20
C CYS A 45 15.97 8.99 1.93
N THR A 46 16.95 9.02 2.83
CA THR A 46 18.19 9.81 2.64
C THR A 46 19.42 8.94 2.60
N THR A 47 19.55 8.05 3.58
CA THR A 47 20.62 7.05 3.67
C THR A 47 20.05 5.64 3.73
N GLU A 48 18.78 5.51 4.08
CA GLU A 48 18.02 4.28 4.10
C GLU A 48 17.78 3.77 2.68
N SER A 49 17.92 2.46 2.53
CA SER A 49 17.48 1.72 1.35
C SER A 49 16.02 1.26 1.51
N LEU A 50 15.36 0.85 0.43
CA LEU A 50 14.03 0.26 0.55
C LEU A 50 14.08 -1.07 1.30
N ASP A 51 15.14 -1.86 1.09
CA ASP A 51 15.42 -3.09 1.83
C ASP A 51 15.37 -2.85 3.35
N ASP A 52 15.97 -1.74 3.83
CA ASP A 52 16.00 -1.39 5.26
C ASP A 52 14.58 -1.16 5.81
N LEU A 53 13.73 -0.46 5.05
CA LEU A 53 12.35 -0.18 5.46
C LEU A 53 11.49 -1.44 5.43
N ALA A 54 11.60 -2.24 4.36
CA ALA A 54 10.85 -3.49 4.20
C ALA A 54 11.16 -4.48 5.34
N VAL A 55 12.44 -4.61 5.69
CA VAL A 55 12.90 -5.45 6.81
C VAL A 55 12.41 -4.90 8.13
N ALA A 56 12.56 -3.61 8.40
CA ALA A 56 12.12 -3.02 9.67
C ALA A 56 10.60 -3.16 9.88
N ALA A 57 9.79 -3.01 8.84
CA ALA A 57 8.35 -3.27 8.92
C ALA A 57 8.05 -4.76 9.19
N SER A 58 8.78 -5.66 8.54
CA SER A 58 8.65 -7.11 8.69
C SER A 58 9.03 -7.60 10.08
N GLU A 59 10.16 -7.15 10.63
CA GLU A 59 10.61 -7.46 11.99
C GLU A 59 9.56 -7.04 13.03
N ARG A 60 8.97 -5.86 12.86
CA ARG A 60 7.90 -5.37 13.75
C ARG A 60 6.64 -6.24 13.64
N ALA A 61 6.25 -6.64 12.44
CA ALA A 61 5.09 -7.53 12.25
C ALA A 61 5.33 -8.92 12.86
N LEU A 62 6.53 -9.47 12.68
CA LEU A 62 6.96 -10.73 13.30
C LEU A 62 6.96 -10.63 14.83
N GLN A 63 7.52 -9.56 15.38
CA GLN A 63 7.55 -9.29 16.82
C GLN A 63 6.13 -9.25 17.41
N VAL A 64 5.19 -8.55 16.76
CA VAL A 64 3.79 -8.49 17.21
C VAL A 64 3.13 -9.87 17.13
N SER A 65 3.40 -10.64 16.07
CA SER A 65 2.81 -11.97 15.88
C SER A 65 3.38 -13.05 16.81
N GLY A 66 4.56 -12.82 17.38
CA GLY A 66 5.31 -13.84 18.14
C GLY A 66 5.84 -14.99 17.29
N ILE A 67 5.84 -14.86 15.95
CA ILE A 67 6.36 -15.85 15.01
C ILE A 67 7.82 -15.57 14.72
N ASP A 68 8.65 -16.62 14.76
CA ASP A 68 10.04 -16.54 14.32
C ASP A 68 10.14 -16.62 12.79
N ALA A 69 11.10 -15.90 12.19
CA ALA A 69 11.29 -15.88 10.75
C ALA A 69 11.53 -17.28 10.13
N SER A 70 12.13 -18.21 10.90
CA SER A 70 12.32 -19.60 10.47
C SER A 70 11.02 -20.40 10.34
N GLN A 71 9.92 -19.91 10.89
CA GLN A 71 8.59 -20.54 10.83
C GLN A 71 7.74 -20.01 9.67
N LEU A 72 8.21 -19.02 8.92
CA LEU A 72 7.52 -18.53 7.73
C LEU A 72 7.57 -19.59 6.63
N ASP A 73 6.45 -19.80 5.96
CA ASP A 73 6.32 -20.72 4.81
C ASP A 73 6.36 -19.97 3.47
N LEU A 74 6.17 -18.66 3.49
CA LEU A 74 6.15 -17.80 2.31
C LEU A 74 6.36 -16.32 2.70
N ILE A 75 7.10 -15.59 1.87
CA ILE A 75 7.17 -14.12 1.88
C ILE A 75 6.65 -13.60 0.53
N VAL A 76 5.65 -12.72 0.58
CA VAL A 76 5.15 -12.01 -0.61
C VAL A 76 5.33 -10.53 -0.38
N CYS A 77 6.08 -9.86 -1.25
CA CYS A 77 6.23 -8.40 -1.21
C CYS A 77 5.48 -7.74 -2.35
N SER A 78 4.87 -6.59 -2.08
CA SER A 78 4.38 -5.66 -3.09
C SER A 78 5.32 -4.47 -3.17
N THR A 79 5.91 -4.26 -4.33
CA THR A 79 6.67 -3.04 -4.62
C THR A 79 6.67 -2.75 -6.12
N THR A 80 6.83 -1.47 -6.46
CA THR A 80 7.14 -1.02 -7.82
C THR A 80 8.44 -0.21 -7.89
N THR A 81 9.11 -0.05 -6.74
CA THR A 81 10.25 0.85 -6.56
C THR A 81 11.41 0.20 -5.80
N GLY A 82 11.49 -1.15 -5.87
CA GLY A 82 12.55 -2.00 -5.32
C GLY A 82 13.96 -1.44 -5.50
N ASP A 83 14.85 -1.73 -4.54
CA ASP A 83 16.29 -1.43 -4.67
C ASP A 83 16.95 -2.20 -5.81
N HIS A 84 16.38 -3.36 -6.12
CA HIS A 84 16.87 -4.26 -7.15
C HIS A 84 15.75 -4.50 -8.17
N LEU A 85 16.09 -4.47 -9.45
CA LEU A 85 15.20 -5.04 -10.47
C LEU A 85 15.21 -6.58 -10.40
N VAL A 86 16.38 -7.13 -10.10
CA VAL A 86 16.64 -8.54 -9.78
C VAL A 86 17.75 -8.60 -8.72
N PRO A 87 17.60 -9.36 -7.61
CA PRO A 87 16.45 -10.20 -7.23
C PRO A 87 15.23 -9.38 -6.78
N ALA A 88 14.16 -10.08 -6.39
CA ALA A 88 12.94 -9.50 -5.82
C ALA A 88 13.20 -8.88 -4.44
N GLU A 89 12.42 -7.87 -4.06
CA GLU A 89 12.46 -7.22 -2.74
C GLU A 89 12.17 -8.22 -1.62
N ALA A 90 11.23 -9.15 -1.83
CA ALA A 90 10.96 -10.25 -0.91
C ALA A 90 12.21 -11.11 -0.62
N CYS A 91 13.14 -11.25 -1.57
CA CYS A 91 14.37 -11.99 -1.35
C CYS A 91 15.33 -11.24 -0.41
N ALA A 92 15.43 -9.92 -0.53
CA ALA A 92 16.23 -9.09 0.38
C ALA A 92 15.67 -9.16 1.82
N VAL A 93 14.34 -9.12 1.95
CA VAL A 93 13.66 -9.34 3.23
C VAL A 93 13.97 -10.72 3.79
N ALA A 94 13.85 -11.78 2.98
CA ALA A 94 14.12 -13.15 3.39
C ALA A 94 15.57 -13.33 3.88
N GLU A 95 16.54 -12.82 3.12
CA GLU A 95 17.97 -12.88 3.47
C GLU A 95 18.23 -12.20 4.82
N ARG A 96 17.76 -10.97 5.00
CA ARG A 96 18.02 -10.18 6.21
C ARG A 96 17.31 -10.71 7.45
N LEU A 97 16.14 -11.34 7.28
CA LEU A 97 15.44 -12.03 8.37
C LEU A 97 15.98 -13.44 8.67
N GLY A 98 16.83 -14.00 7.80
CA GLY A 98 17.26 -15.40 7.88
C GLY A 98 16.16 -16.42 7.55
N ALA A 99 15.11 -16.01 6.84
CA ALA A 99 14.05 -16.89 6.37
C ALA A 99 14.53 -17.73 5.18
N THR A 100 14.10 -18.99 5.09
CA THR A 100 14.50 -19.93 4.03
C THR A 100 13.35 -20.36 3.13
N CYS A 101 12.16 -19.79 3.34
CA CYS A 101 10.97 -20.07 2.57
C CYS A 101 10.99 -19.40 1.18
N PRO A 102 10.10 -19.81 0.25
CA PRO A 102 9.90 -19.08 -1.00
C PRO A 102 9.61 -17.59 -0.74
N ALA A 103 10.23 -16.73 -1.53
CA ALA A 103 10.08 -15.29 -1.45
C ALA A 103 9.98 -14.68 -2.86
N PHE A 104 8.93 -13.93 -3.13
CA PHE A 104 8.74 -13.28 -4.43
C PHE A 104 7.86 -12.03 -4.34
N ASP A 105 7.94 -11.20 -5.39
CA ASP A 105 7.18 -9.95 -5.48
C ASP A 105 5.90 -10.11 -6.31
N VAL A 106 4.90 -9.30 -5.99
CA VAL A 106 3.68 -9.07 -6.75
C VAL A 106 3.61 -7.59 -7.12
N SER A 107 3.37 -7.28 -8.40
CA SER A 107 3.25 -5.91 -8.88
C SER A 107 1.81 -5.60 -9.27
N ALA A 108 1.13 -4.79 -8.47
CA ALA A 108 -0.18 -4.18 -8.79
C ALA A 108 -0.26 -2.72 -8.29
N ALA A 109 0.86 -2.00 -8.39
CA ALA A 109 1.03 -0.60 -7.97
C ALA A 109 0.40 -0.33 -6.60
N CYS A 110 -0.33 0.78 -6.43
CA CYS A 110 -0.95 1.16 -5.15
C CYS A 110 -1.98 0.17 -4.60
N ALA A 111 -2.53 -0.74 -5.43
CA ALA A 111 -3.41 -1.82 -4.97
C ALA A 111 -2.63 -3.06 -4.49
N GLY A 112 -1.30 -3.03 -4.62
CA GLY A 112 -0.43 -4.19 -4.50
C GLY A 112 -0.46 -4.92 -3.17
N PHE A 113 -0.64 -4.24 -2.03
CA PHE A 113 -0.79 -4.94 -0.75
C PHE A 113 -2.01 -5.87 -0.74
N VAL A 114 -3.12 -5.43 -1.33
CA VAL A 114 -4.35 -6.24 -1.39
C VAL A 114 -4.19 -7.42 -2.34
N PHE A 115 -3.52 -7.23 -3.47
CA PHE A 115 -3.18 -8.32 -4.39
C PHE A 115 -2.17 -9.30 -3.77
N ALA A 116 -1.18 -8.82 -3.02
CA ALA A 116 -0.24 -9.67 -2.30
C ALA A 116 -0.94 -10.48 -1.19
N LEU A 117 -1.93 -9.89 -0.51
CA LEU A 117 -2.77 -10.58 0.47
C LEU A 117 -3.61 -11.69 -0.19
N ASP A 118 -4.16 -11.47 -1.39
CA ASP A 118 -4.88 -12.50 -2.17
C ASP A 118 -3.98 -13.65 -2.60
N VAL A 119 -2.77 -13.36 -3.07
CA VAL A 119 -1.80 -14.40 -3.35
C VAL A 119 -1.50 -15.22 -2.09
N ALA A 120 -1.23 -14.56 -0.96
CA ALA A 120 -0.94 -15.22 0.31
C ALA A 120 -2.12 -16.08 0.81
N GLU A 121 -3.34 -15.54 0.76
CA GLU A 121 -4.59 -16.25 1.06
C GLU A 121 -4.72 -17.51 0.19
N GLY A 122 -4.46 -17.41 -1.11
CA GLY A 122 -4.50 -18.55 -2.02
C GLY A 122 -3.51 -19.66 -1.64
N TYR A 123 -2.32 -19.33 -1.14
CA TYR A 123 -1.38 -20.34 -0.62
C TYR A 123 -1.89 -21.03 0.65
N ILE A 124 -2.50 -20.29 1.58
CA ILE A 124 -3.14 -20.83 2.78
C ILE A 124 -4.36 -21.70 2.42
N ALA A 125 -5.21 -21.22 1.51
CA ALA A 125 -6.42 -21.90 1.09
C ALA A 125 -6.14 -23.28 0.48
N ARG A 126 -5.01 -23.42 -0.21
CA ARG A 126 -4.49 -24.66 -0.82
C ARG A 126 -3.63 -25.51 0.12
N SER A 127 -3.53 -25.13 1.41
CA SER A 127 -2.67 -25.78 2.41
C SER A 127 -1.20 -25.87 1.98
N ARG A 128 -0.70 -24.84 1.29
CA ARG A 128 0.70 -24.73 0.83
C ARG A 128 1.56 -23.86 1.75
N ALA A 129 0.93 -23.10 2.64
CA ALA A 129 1.58 -22.29 3.66
C ALA A 129 0.66 -22.22 4.89
N GLU A 130 1.22 -22.17 6.09
CA GLU A 130 0.52 -21.89 7.33
C GLU A 130 0.80 -20.48 7.83
N ARG A 131 2.01 -19.96 7.63
CA ARG A 131 2.43 -18.63 8.08
C ARG A 131 3.04 -17.87 6.92
N VAL A 132 2.44 -16.75 6.55
CA VAL A 132 2.88 -15.93 5.42
C VAL A 132 3.17 -14.51 5.90
N LEU A 133 4.31 -13.98 5.51
CA LEU A 133 4.63 -12.57 5.67
C LEU A 133 4.25 -11.84 4.38
N VAL A 134 3.31 -10.90 4.49
CA VAL A 134 2.89 -10.01 3.39
C VAL A 134 3.48 -8.63 3.64
N VAL A 135 4.33 -8.18 2.74
CA VAL A 135 5.04 -6.89 2.83
C VAL A 135 4.57 -5.98 1.70
N ALA A 136 4.47 -4.69 1.96
CA ALA A 136 4.41 -3.67 0.91
C ALA A 136 5.39 -2.56 1.25
N ALA A 137 6.30 -2.27 0.33
CA ALA A 137 7.39 -1.32 0.56
C ALA A 137 7.59 -0.49 -0.70
N GLU A 138 7.65 0.84 -0.53
CA GLU A 138 7.79 1.76 -1.66
C GLU A 138 8.75 2.90 -1.30
N GLN A 139 9.69 3.17 -2.19
CA GLN A 139 10.46 4.40 -2.23
C GLN A 139 10.04 5.23 -3.44
N MET A 140 8.79 5.70 -3.45
CA MET A 140 8.22 6.43 -4.58
C MET A 140 9.01 7.68 -4.95
N THR A 141 9.70 8.30 -3.99
CA THR A 141 10.49 9.52 -4.19
C THR A 141 11.60 9.38 -5.23
N ARG A 142 12.12 8.16 -5.45
CA ARG A 142 13.14 7.89 -6.48
C ARG A 142 12.59 7.96 -7.90
N ALA A 143 11.29 7.79 -8.06
CA ALA A 143 10.60 7.75 -9.35
C ALA A 143 9.89 9.08 -9.69
N LEU A 144 10.22 10.19 -9.01
CA LEU A 144 9.57 11.49 -9.22
C LEU A 144 10.46 12.42 -10.05
N ASP A 145 9.83 13.19 -10.94
CA ASP A 145 10.43 14.43 -11.44
C ASP A 145 10.28 15.52 -10.37
N TRP A 146 11.36 15.84 -9.67
CA TRP A 146 11.38 16.84 -8.60
C TRP A 146 11.20 18.27 -9.08
N THR A 147 11.08 18.51 -10.40
CA THR A 147 10.67 19.80 -10.97
C THR A 147 9.18 19.86 -11.26
N ASP A 148 8.47 18.72 -11.31
CA ASP A 148 7.03 18.65 -11.52
C ASP A 148 6.24 18.70 -10.21
N ARG A 149 5.86 19.92 -9.81
CA ARG A 149 5.00 20.14 -8.62
C ARG A 149 3.65 19.42 -8.68
N ALA A 150 3.18 18.95 -9.84
CA ALA A 150 1.90 18.26 -9.95
C ALA A 150 1.95 16.84 -9.37
N THR A 151 3.14 16.25 -9.27
CA THR A 151 3.35 14.86 -8.82
C THR A 151 4.31 14.75 -7.64
N CYS A 152 5.45 15.45 -7.65
CA CYS A 152 6.50 15.25 -6.64
C CYS A 152 6.06 15.58 -5.20
N VAL A 153 5.08 16.47 -5.05
CA VAL A 153 4.52 16.86 -3.75
C VAL A 153 3.61 15.78 -3.13
N LEU A 154 3.19 14.78 -3.91
CA LEU A 154 2.16 13.81 -3.51
C LEU A 154 2.72 12.61 -2.77
N PHE A 155 3.91 12.17 -3.14
CA PHE A 155 4.44 10.87 -2.73
C PHE A 155 5.45 10.98 -1.61
N GLY A 156 5.56 9.91 -0.83
CA GLY A 156 6.63 9.69 0.14
C GLY A 156 7.09 8.24 0.06
N ASP A 157 7.96 7.88 1.00
CA ASP A 157 8.53 6.54 1.12
C ASP A 157 8.09 5.86 2.42
N GLY A 158 7.98 4.55 2.39
CA GLY A 158 7.59 3.77 3.57
C GLY A 158 7.34 2.30 3.27
N ALA A 159 7.20 1.54 4.35
CA ALA A 159 6.86 0.13 4.30
C ALA A 159 5.81 -0.23 5.36
N GLY A 160 5.00 -1.24 5.06
CA GLY A 160 4.07 -1.88 5.97
C GLY A 160 4.06 -3.39 5.74
N ALA A 161 3.83 -4.16 6.79
CA ALA A 161 3.82 -5.61 6.73
C ALA A 161 2.71 -6.19 7.63
N ALA A 162 2.23 -7.37 7.25
CA ALA A 162 1.33 -8.18 8.04
C ALA A 162 1.80 -9.64 8.02
N VAL A 163 1.84 -10.27 9.19
CA VAL A 163 1.96 -11.73 9.30
C VAL A 163 0.57 -12.30 9.33
N ILE A 164 0.25 -13.21 8.40
CA ILE A 164 -1.01 -13.94 8.39
C ILE A 164 -0.79 -15.41 8.70
N GLY A 165 -1.71 -16.00 9.45
CA GLY A 165 -1.71 -17.39 9.84
C GLY A 165 -2.92 -18.13 9.31
N ALA A 166 -2.75 -19.40 8.94
CA ALA A 166 -3.84 -20.28 8.58
C ALA A 166 -4.81 -20.48 9.76
N GLY A 167 -6.10 -20.53 9.43
CA GLY A 167 -7.18 -20.60 10.40
C GLY A 167 -7.78 -19.22 10.67
N GLY A 168 -9.07 -19.20 10.98
CA GLY A 168 -9.85 -17.98 11.16
C GLY A 168 -10.95 -17.82 10.12
N ASP A 169 -11.64 -16.69 10.24
CA ASP A 169 -12.88 -16.40 9.51
C ASP A 169 -12.64 -15.46 8.32
N ASN A 170 -11.38 -15.11 8.05
CA ASN A 170 -11.01 -14.25 6.93
C ASN A 170 -10.67 -15.03 5.67
N PRO A 171 -10.92 -14.44 4.48
CA PRO A 171 -11.67 -13.19 4.29
C PRO A 171 -13.19 -13.38 4.43
N LEU A 172 -13.91 -12.33 4.80
CA LEU A 172 -15.37 -12.31 4.75
C LEU A 172 -15.88 -12.10 3.32
N ALA A 173 -15.19 -11.25 2.56
CA ALA A 173 -15.38 -11.03 1.14
C ALA A 173 -14.08 -10.49 0.52
N VAL A 174 -13.90 -10.74 -0.79
CA VAL A 174 -12.77 -10.27 -1.58
C VAL A 174 -13.29 -9.79 -2.93
N GLU A 175 -12.74 -8.70 -3.44
CA GLU A 175 -12.99 -8.20 -4.79
C GLU A 175 -11.67 -7.76 -5.41
N LEU A 176 -11.31 -8.33 -6.56
CA LEU A 176 -10.17 -7.89 -7.37
C LEU A 176 -10.65 -7.59 -8.78
N SER A 177 -10.26 -6.45 -9.32
CA SER A 177 -10.55 -6.10 -10.72
C SER A 177 -9.46 -5.24 -11.34
N THR A 178 -9.34 -5.32 -12.66
CA THR A 178 -8.41 -4.52 -13.45
C THR A 178 -9.16 -3.91 -14.62
N ALA A 179 -9.03 -2.60 -14.79
CA ALA A 179 -9.45 -1.88 -15.99
C ALA A 179 -8.20 -1.37 -16.73
N PRO A 180 -7.68 -2.11 -17.72
CA PRO A 180 -6.37 -1.85 -18.32
C PRO A 180 -6.19 -0.42 -18.86
N ASP A 181 -5.22 0.31 -18.32
CA ASP A 181 -4.80 1.65 -18.74
C ASP A 181 -3.35 1.91 -18.29
N VAL A 182 -2.43 1.89 -19.26
CA VAL A 182 -0.98 2.11 -19.03
C VAL A 182 -0.56 3.57 -19.17
N GLU A 183 -1.49 4.49 -19.46
CA GLU A 183 -1.20 5.89 -19.76
C GLU A 183 -1.64 6.83 -18.62
N THR A 184 -2.72 6.50 -17.91
CA THR A 184 -3.31 7.39 -16.90
C THR A 184 -2.42 7.59 -15.68
N LEU A 185 -1.69 6.57 -15.24
CA LEU A 185 -0.69 6.64 -14.18
C LEU A 185 0.39 5.61 -14.49
N ARG A 186 1.62 6.07 -14.73
CA ARG A 186 2.72 5.19 -15.12
C ARG A 186 4.08 5.72 -14.68
N VAL A 187 5.01 4.80 -14.51
CA VAL A 187 6.45 5.04 -14.56
C VAL A 187 6.96 4.18 -15.72
N PRO A 188 7.63 4.73 -16.74
CA PRO A 188 8.26 3.92 -17.77
C PRO A 188 9.26 2.94 -17.14
N GLY A 189 9.40 1.76 -17.74
CA GLY A 189 10.35 0.74 -17.26
C GLY A 189 11.81 1.22 -17.33
N LEU A 190 12.72 0.33 -16.95
CA LEU A 190 14.16 0.60 -16.98
C LEU A 190 14.61 1.13 -18.36
N VAL A 191 15.37 2.22 -18.35
CA VAL A 191 16.04 2.74 -19.54
C VAL A 191 17.01 1.68 -20.08
N GLY A 192 16.74 1.16 -21.28
CA GLY A 192 17.51 0.09 -21.87
C GLY A 192 18.89 0.53 -22.36
N THR A 193 19.89 -0.32 -22.18
CA THR A 193 21.29 -0.08 -22.62
C THR A 193 21.67 -0.89 -23.87
N SER A 194 20.70 -1.59 -24.48
CA SER A 194 20.94 -2.45 -25.63
C SER A 194 21.36 -1.62 -26.86
N PRO A 195 22.52 -1.91 -27.49
CA PRO A 195 22.95 -1.20 -28.69
C PRO A 195 22.11 -1.54 -29.93
N PHE A 196 21.21 -2.51 -29.83
CA PHE A 196 20.34 -2.95 -30.92
C PHE A 196 18.98 -2.24 -30.93
N LYS A 197 18.66 -1.47 -29.89
CA LYS A 197 17.41 -0.72 -29.80
C LYS A 197 17.57 0.61 -30.52
N ALA A 198 16.77 0.81 -31.57
CA ALA A 198 16.84 2.04 -32.38
C ALA A 198 16.11 3.23 -31.73
N SER A 199 15.10 2.97 -30.88
CA SER A 199 14.32 4.01 -30.20
C SER A 199 14.94 4.36 -28.86
N ALA A 200 14.99 5.66 -28.54
CA ALA A 200 15.30 6.11 -27.18
C ALA A 200 14.20 5.67 -26.21
N ASP A 201 14.60 5.30 -24.99
CA ASP A 201 13.68 5.09 -23.89
C ASP A 201 13.28 6.42 -23.25
N SER A 202 12.09 6.43 -22.65
CA SER A 202 11.68 7.52 -21.76
C SER A 202 12.35 7.35 -20.40
N GLU A 203 12.58 8.46 -19.71
CA GLU A 203 13.05 8.44 -18.33
C GLU A 203 12.03 7.72 -17.43
N SER A 204 12.55 6.96 -16.45
CA SER A 204 11.74 6.20 -15.49
C SER A 204 11.19 7.12 -14.39
N VAL A 205 10.44 8.14 -14.79
CA VAL A 205 9.76 9.10 -13.89
C VAL A 205 8.25 8.97 -13.99
N LEU A 206 7.57 9.24 -12.88
CA LEU A 206 6.13 9.12 -12.74
C LEU A 206 5.40 10.18 -13.57
N SER A 207 4.42 9.73 -14.34
CA SER A 207 3.49 10.58 -15.06
C SER A 207 2.06 10.21 -14.68
N MET A 208 1.21 11.23 -14.47
CA MET A 208 -0.15 11.03 -14.00
C MET A 208 -1.15 12.02 -14.59
N ASN A 209 -2.31 11.51 -15.02
CA ASN A 209 -3.50 12.30 -15.26
C ASN A 209 -4.35 12.42 -13.99
N GLY A 210 -4.06 13.41 -13.15
CA GLY A 210 -4.70 13.57 -11.83
C GLY A 210 -6.22 13.67 -11.87
N ARG A 211 -6.82 14.22 -12.94
CA ARG A 211 -8.29 14.30 -13.07
C ARG A 211 -8.92 12.92 -13.29
N ARG A 212 -8.30 12.08 -14.12
CA ARG A 212 -8.75 10.71 -14.34
C ARG A 212 -8.58 9.87 -13.08
N VAL A 213 -7.41 9.95 -12.43
CA VAL A 213 -7.12 9.24 -11.17
C VAL A 213 -8.10 9.64 -10.06
N PHE A 214 -8.41 10.94 -9.92
CA PHE A 214 -9.38 11.40 -8.93
C PHE A 214 -10.77 10.78 -9.12
N LYS A 215 -11.30 10.83 -10.36
CA LYS A 215 -12.62 10.27 -10.67
C LYS A 215 -12.64 8.75 -10.48
N PHE A 216 -11.56 8.08 -10.90
CA PHE A 216 -11.39 6.64 -10.74
C PHE A 216 -11.38 6.25 -9.26
N GLY A 217 -10.53 6.86 -8.43
CA GLY A 217 -10.38 6.50 -7.02
C GLY A 217 -11.67 6.62 -6.20
N VAL A 218 -12.46 7.68 -6.43
CA VAL A 218 -13.76 7.83 -5.73
C VAL A 218 -14.72 6.70 -6.10
N ASN A 219 -14.80 6.33 -7.38
CA ASN A 219 -15.66 5.23 -7.83
C ASN A 219 -15.13 3.88 -7.32
N ALA A 220 -13.82 3.63 -7.44
CA ALA A 220 -13.19 2.39 -6.99
C ALA A 220 -13.50 2.12 -5.52
N ILE A 221 -13.31 3.09 -4.63
CA ILE A 221 -13.62 2.92 -3.20
C ILE A 221 -15.10 2.57 -3.00
N CYS A 222 -16.01 3.38 -3.57
CA CYS A 222 -17.44 3.19 -3.32
C CYS A 222 -17.98 1.88 -3.90
N ASP A 223 -17.59 1.54 -5.12
CA ASP A 223 -18.09 0.37 -5.84
C ASP A 223 -17.54 -0.91 -5.17
N THR A 224 -16.26 -0.92 -4.77
CA THR A 224 -15.65 -2.05 -4.04
C THR A 224 -16.27 -2.23 -2.66
N VAL A 225 -16.49 -1.17 -1.87
CA VAL A 225 -17.15 -1.32 -0.56
C VAL A 225 -18.55 -1.91 -0.70
N HIS A 226 -19.36 -1.41 -1.64
CA HIS A 226 -20.69 -1.97 -1.89
C HIS A 226 -20.66 -3.44 -2.32
N LYS A 227 -19.68 -3.80 -3.16
CA LYS A 227 -19.47 -5.18 -3.60
C LYS A 227 -19.11 -6.10 -2.43
N LEU A 228 -18.16 -5.68 -1.59
CA LEU A 228 -17.72 -6.44 -0.41
C LEU A 228 -18.88 -6.69 0.58
N VAL A 229 -19.66 -5.66 0.92
CA VAL A 229 -20.78 -5.83 1.86
C VAL A 229 -21.91 -6.66 1.27
N SER A 230 -22.17 -6.52 -0.04
CA SER A 230 -23.14 -7.34 -0.76
C SER A 230 -22.74 -8.82 -0.74
N ASP A 231 -21.47 -9.14 -1.00
CA ASP A 231 -20.98 -10.52 -1.03
C ASP A 231 -20.90 -11.13 0.37
N ALA A 232 -20.60 -10.32 1.39
CA ALA A 232 -20.59 -10.73 2.79
C ALA A 232 -21.99 -10.79 3.42
N GLY A 233 -23.02 -10.26 2.76
CA GLY A 233 -24.40 -10.20 3.28
C GLY A 233 -24.57 -9.27 4.48
N ILE A 234 -23.80 -8.19 4.55
CA ILE A 234 -23.88 -7.15 5.60
C ILE A 234 -24.19 -5.77 4.99
N SER A 235 -24.39 -4.77 5.83
CA SER A 235 -24.53 -3.36 5.42
C SER A 235 -23.21 -2.60 5.54
N VAL A 236 -23.13 -1.40 4.93
CA VAL A 236 -21.92 -0.56 5.03
C VAL A 236 -21.72 -0.06 6.47
N GLU A 237 -22.82 0.13 7.20
CA GLU A 237 -22.87 0.58 8.59
C GLU A 237 -22.32 -0.45 9.57
N ASP A 238 -22.27 -1.72 9.17
CA ASP A 238 -21.69 -2.84 9.94
C ASP A 238 -20.14 -2.89 9.85
N ILE A 239 -19.53 -2.03 9.03
CA ILE A 239 -18.07 -1.88 8.97
C ILE A 239 -17.62 -0.91 10.07
N ASP A 240 -16.75 -1.39 10.95
CA ASP A 240 -16.20 -0.62 12.06
C ASP A 240 -15.06 0.30 11.60
N HIS A 241 -14.19 -0.19 10.71
CA HIS A 241 -13.03 0.56 10.23
C HIS A 241 -12.83 0.47 8.72
N PHE A 242 -12.49 1.60 8.11
CA PHE A 242 -12.17 1.73 6.69
C PHE A 242 -10.70 2.11 6.52
N VAL A 243 -9.93 1.23 5.89
CA VAL A 243 -8.51 1.42 5.60
C VAL A 243 -8.33 1.48 4.09
N PHE A 244 -8.42 2.70 3.56
CA PHE A 244 -8.30 2.95 2.12
C PHE A 244 -6.87 3.35 1.73
N HIS A 245 -6.53 3.14 0.46
CA HIS A 245 -5.31 3.70 -0.13
C HIS A 245 -5.28 5.24 0.03
N GLN A 246 -4.17 5.73 0.59
CA GLN A 246 -3.97 7.13 0.98
C GLN A 246 -3.43 7.94 -0.20
N ALA A 247 -4.23 8.10 -1.27
CA ALA A 247 -3.79 8.79 -2.49
C ALA A 247 -3.86 10.32 -2.37
N ASN A 248 -5.00 10.81 -1.89
CA ASN A 248 -5.34 12.23 -1.82
C ASN A 248 -6.53 12.39 -0.88
N GLU A 249 -6.46 13.34 0.05
CA GLU A 249 -7.49 13.56 1.06
C GLU A 249 -8.85 13.85 0.42
N ARG A 250 -8.88 14.57 -0.70
CA ARG A 250 -10.14 14.88 -1.41
C ARG A 250 -10.79 13.64 -2.00
N ILE A 251 -10.02 12.63 -2.43
CA ILE A 251 -10.59 11.36 -2.91
C ILE A 251 -11.26 10.66 -1.73
N LEU A 252 -10.54 10.53 -0.62
CA LEU A 252 -11.03 9.90 0.60
C LEU A 252 -12.29 10.60 1.11
N SER A 253 -12.28 11.93 1.31
CA SER A 253 -13.45 12.66 1.82
C SER A 253 -14.66 12.56 0.90
N GLN A 254 -14.47 12.54 -0.44
CA GLN A 254 -15.60 12.35 -1.37
C GLN A 254 -16.16 10.93 -1.32
N ALA A 255 -15.30 9.90 -1.23
CA ALA A 255 -15.74 8.53 -1.10
C ALA A 255 -16.49 8.30 0.23
N VAL A 256 -15.96 8.80 1.34
CA VAL A 256 -16.59 8.76 2.68
C VAL A 256 -17.97 9.40 2.66
N LYS A 257 -18.07 10.61 2.09
CA LYS A 257 -19.36 11.31 1.93
C LYS A 257 -20.36 10.50 1.09
N ARG A 258 -19.90 9.83 0.02
CA ARG A 258 -20.77 9.05 -0.87
C ARG A 258 -21.20 7.73 -0.25
N LEU A 259 -20.35 7.12 0.57
CA LEU A 259 -20.68 5.93 1.36
C LEU A 259 -21.59 6.25 2.54
N GLY A 260 -21.64 7.51 2.98
CA GLY A 260 -22.47 7.92 4.12
C GLY A 260 -21.94 7.46 5.47
N VAL A 261 -20.63 7.15 5.56
CA VAL A 261 -20.01 6.62 6.77
C VAL A 261 -19.40 7.74 7.62
N PRO A 262 -19.34 7.57 8.96
CA PRO A 262 -18.68 8.53 9.84
C PRO A 262 -17.18 8.64 9.54
N ASP A 263 -16.64 9.86 9.56
CA ASP A 263 -15.23 10.11 9.21
C ASP A 263 -14.26 9.49 10.21
N GLU A 264 -14.67 9.38 11.48
CA GLU A 264 -13.89 8.76 12.55
C GLU A 264 -13.64 7.25 12.35
N ARG A 265 -14.42 6.59 11.49
CA ARG A 265 -14.19 5.18 11.11
C ARG A 265 -13.14 5.02 10.01
N VAL A 266 -12.67 6.13 9.43
CA VAL A 266 -11.75 6.12 8.28
C VAL A 266 -10.35 6.44 8.76
N VAL A 267 -9.43 5.51 8.56
CA VAL A 267 -8.04 5.71 8.96
C VAL A 267 -7.35 6.66 7.99
N ARG A 268 -6.77 7.75 8.52
CA ARG A 268 -6.08 8.78 7.75
C ARG A 268 -4.63 8.95 8.22
N THR A 269 -3.69 8.65 7.34
CA THR A 269 -2.24 8.83 7.59
C THR A 269 -1.59 9.78 6.58
N LEU A 270 -2.25 10.00 5.44
CA LEU A 270 -1.79 10.81 4.31
C LEU A 270 -1.20 12.17 4.72
N ARG A 271 -1.78 12.80 5.74
CA ARG A 271 -1.36 14.12 6.21
C ARG A 271 0.12 14.16 6.58
N GLN A 272 0.64 13.09 7.21
CA GLN A 272 2.03 13.02 7.68
C GLN A 272 2.95 12.21 6.74
N THR A 273 2.39 11.29 5.97
CA THR A 273 3.17 10.35 5.16
C THR A 273 3.28 10.76 3.69
N GLY A 274 2.35 11.56 3.17
CA GLY A 274 2.09 11.57 1.74
C GLY A 274 1.56 10.21 1.26
N ASN A 275 1.55 10.02 -0.05
CA ASN A 275 1.18 8.77 -0.69
C ASN A 275 2.41 7.84 -0.77
N ILE A 276 2.42 6.77 0.02
CA ILE A 276 3.46 5.73 0.02
C ILE A 276 3.06 4.49 -0.81
N SER A 277 2.25 4.70 -1.87
CA SER A 277 1.79 3.70 -2.83
C SER A 277 1.19 2.45 -2.15
N SER A 278 1.69 1.25 -2.43
CA SER A 278 1.17 -0.02 -1.90
C SER A 278 1.31 -0.15 -0.38
N ALA A 279 2.27 0.56 0.23
CA ALA A 279 2.48 0.56 1.67
C ALA A 279 1.40 1.34 2.45
N CYS A 280 0.55 2.13 1.77
CA CYS A 280 -0.48 2.96 2.43
C CYS A 280 -1.43 2.15 3.31
N ILE A 281 -1.94 1.03 2.80
CA ILE A 281 -2.92 0.19 3.51
C ILE A 281 -2.30 -0.52 4.72
N PRO A 282 -1.19 -1.28 4.59
CA PRO A 282 -0.61 -1.94 5.75
C PRO A 282 -0.04 -0.95 6.77
N PHE A 283 0.47 0.20 6.33
CA PHE A 283 0.87 1.27 7.24
C PHE A 283 -0.32 1.79 8.05
N ALA A 284 -1.43 2.12 7.38
CA ALA A 284 -2.64 2.61 8.06
C ALA A 284 -3.25 1.53 8.98
N LEU A 285 -3.22 0.26 8.58
CA LEU A 285 -3.68 -0.85 9.40
C LEU A 285 -2.82 -1.02 10.66
N ASP A 286 -1.49 -0.99 10.55
CA ASP A 286 -0.58 -1.03 11.71
C ASP A 286 -0.80 0.18 12.63
N ARG A 287 -1.01 1.37 12.07
CA ARG A 287 -1.36 2.57 12.85
C ARG A 287 -2.65 2.39 13.65
N LEU A 288 -3.68 1.84 13.03
CA LEU A 288 -4.97 1.54 13.68
C LEU A 288 -4.80 0.48 14.79
N ALA A 289 -4.08 -0.61 14.49
CA ALA A 289 -3.84 -1.71 15.42
C ALA A 289 -3.02 -1.32 16.67
N ARG A 290 -2.29 -0.19 16.62
CA ARG A 290 -1.57 0.38 17.75
C ARG A 290 -2.42 1.33 18.61
N THR A 291 -3.68 1.52 18.28
CA THR A 291 -4.61 2.35 19.06
C THR A 291 -5.60 1.50 19.85
N ASP A 292 -6.22 2.09 20.87
CA ASP A 292 -7.31 1.44 21.61
C ASP A 292 -8.66 1.44 20.84
N ALA A 293 -8.67 1.90 19.59
CA ALA A 293 -9.89 1.98 18.77
C ALA A 293 -10.24 0.65 18.08
N LEU A 294 -9.29 -0.26 17.92
CA LEU A 294 -9.48 -1.53 17.20
C LEU A 294 -9.65 -2.69 18.18
N ASN A 295 -10.81 -3.35 18.12
CA ASN A 295 -11.16 -4.44 19.02
C ASN A 295 -11.25 -5.77 18.27
N THR A 296 -10.97 -6.87 18.99
CA THR A 296 -11.24 -8.22 18.51
C THR A 296 -12.72 -8.33 18.11
N GLY A 297 -12.98 -8.78 16.88
CA GLY A 297 -14.32 -8.88 16.30
C GLY A 297 -14.74 -7.71 15.43
N ASP A 298 -13.98 -6.60 15.40
CA ASP A 298 -14.27 -5.48 14.50
C ASP A 298 -14.16 -5.90 13.03
N THR A 299 -15.03 -5.35 12.19
CA THR A 299 -15.00 -5.56 10.74
C THR A 299 -14.22 -4.42 10.07
N ILE A 300 -13.21 -4.80 9.27
CA ILE A 300 -12.32 -3.87 8.58
C ILE A 300 -12.49 -4.02 7.07
N ALA A 301 -12.74 -2.92 6.37
CA ALA A 301 -12.66 -2.86 4.91
C ALA A 301 -11.31 -2.28 4.46
N LEU A 302 -10.53 -3.08 3.73
CA LEU A 302 -9.32 -2.66 3.04
C LEU A 302 -9.67 -2.37 1.59
N VAL A 303 -9.33 -1.19 1.06
CA VAL A 303 -9.52 -0.90 -0.38
C VAL A 303 -8.32 -0.19 -0.97
N GLY A 304 -7.67 -0.85 -1.92
CA GLY A 304 -6.57 -0.34 -2.73
C GLY A 304 -6.99 -0.05 -4.16
N PHE A 305 -6.44 1.00 -4.74
CA PHE A 305 -6.63 1.33 -6.15
C PHE A 305 -5.39 2.05 -6.68
N GLY A 306 -5.02 1.84 -7.93
CA GLY A 306 -3.77 2.38 -8.47
C GLY A 306 -3.63 2.28 -9.97
N ALA A 307 -2.38 2.40 -10.45
CA ALA A 307 -2.03 2.10 -11.84
C ALA A 307 -2.44 0.67 -12.20
N GLY A 308 -2.73 0.41 -13.48
CA GLY A 308 -3.35 -0.82 -13.93
C GLY A 308 -4.48 -0.58 -14.93
N LEU A 309 -5.58 0.12 -14.60
CA LEU A 309 -5.95 0.58 -13.26
C LEU A 309 -6.51 -0.59 -12.44
N ASP A 310 -5.74 -0.99 -11.44
CA ASP A 310 -6.07 -2.10 -10.54
C ASP A 310 -6.89 -1.61 -9.36
N ILE A 311 -7.80 -2.45 -8.90
CA ILE A 311 -8.63 -2.25 -7.71
C ILE A 311 -8.62 -3.56 -6.92
N GLY A 312 -8.37 -3.47 -5.62
CA GLY A 312 -8.46 -4.59 -4.71
C GLY A 312 -9.21 -4.23 -3.43
N GLY A 313 -10.08 -5.11 -2.97
CA GLY A 313 -10.85 -4.97 -1.76
C GLY A 313 -10.86 -6.23 -0.91
N TYR A 314 -10.69 -6.08 0.39
CA TYR A 314 -10.86 -7.15 1.38
C TYR A 314 -11.79 -6.68 2.49
N LEU A 315 -12.70 -7.55 2.89
CA LEU A 315 -13.46 -7.41 4.11
C LEU A 315 -12.98 -8.45 5.12
N LEU A 316 -12.53 -7.98 6.28
CA LEU A 316 -11.85 -8.78 7.29
C LEU A 316 -12.54 -8.63 8.65
N ARG A 317 -12.34 -9.63 9.50
CA ARG A 317 -12.63 -9.66 10.93
C ARG A 317 -11.31 -9.57 11.70
N TRP A 318 -11.16 -8.57 12.55
CA TRP A 318 -9.99 -8.42 13.40
C TRP A 318 -9.99 -9.45 14.53
N LYS A 319 -8.82 -10.00 14.90
CA LYS A 319 -8.66 -10.89 16.05
C LYS A 319 -7.57 -10.39 16.98
#